data_AF-A0A2V8EFJ9-F1
#
_entry.id   AF-A0A2V8EFJ9-F1
#
_cell.length_a   1.000
_cell.length_b   1.000
_cell.length_c   1.000
_cell.angle_alpha   90.00
_cell.angle_beta   90.00
_cell.angle_gamma   90.00
#
_symmetry.space_group_name_H-M   'P 1'
#
loop_
_entity.id
_entity.type
_entity.pdbx_description
1 polymer ?
#
loop_
_entity_poly.entity_id
_entity_poly.type
_entity_poly.pdbx_seq_one_letter_code
_entity_poly.pdbx_strand_id
1 'polypeptide(L)'
;MARPICFRIEQPLYQCLDRRFALAREAHTEVMEVSLMKLSLKAAAVACGVLWGGCLLLVGVVHLWVPSYGAGFLGTMSSLYPGFHASGTLPDVLVGTGEGIVDGVIGGLVFAWLYNTLMLGPLTSKHA
;
A
#
# COMPACT_ATOMS: atom_id res chain seq x y z
N MET A 1 33.92 -34.53 53.50
CA MET A 1 34.47 -35.20 52.31
C MET A 1 33.57 -36.36 51.93
N ALA A 2 33.52 -36.70 50.64
CA ALA A 2 32.70 -37.72 49.97
C ALA A 2 31.31 -37.23 49.47
N ARG A 3 31.27 -36.86 48.19
CA ARG A 3 30.08 -36.90 47.33
C ARG A 3 29.84 -38.35 46.87
N PRO A 4 28.58 -38.73 46.61
CA PRO A 4 28.24 -39.50 45.42
C PRO A 4 27.19 -38.72 44.60
N ILE A 5 27.49 -38.28 43.39
CA ILE A 5 27.40 -39.01 42.11
C ILE A 5 25.93 -39.30 41.71
N CYS A 6 25.46 -38.43 40.81
CA CYS A 6 24.47 -38.63 39.74
C CYS A 6 23.18 -39.41 40.01
N PHE A 7 22.07 -38.67 40.23
CA PHE A 7 20.81 -39.02 39.58
C PHE A 7 20.86 -38.48 38.13
N ARG A 8 21.42 -39.30 37.23
CA ARG A 8 21.54 -39.07 35.79
C ARG A 8 20.54 -39.98 35.07
N ILE A 9 19.26 -39.72 35.27
CA ILE A 9 18.15 -40.27 34.50
C ILE A 9 17.18 -39.08 34.39
N GLU A 10 16.69 -38.76 33.18
CA GLU A 10 15.87 -37.57 32.81
C GLU A 10 16.62 -36.31 32.32
N GLN A 11 17.95 -36.32 32.13
CA GLN A 11 18.68 -35.14 31.65
C GLN A 11 18.78 -34.95 30.10
N PRO A 12 18.73 -35.96 29.21
CA PRO A 12 18.89 -35.70 27.78
C PRO A 12 17.62 -35.15 27.13
N LEU A 13 16.44 -35.43 27.71
CA LEU A 13 15.16 -35.05 27.11
C LEU A 13 14.83 -33.57 27.32
N TYR A 14 15.01 -33.02 28.53
CA TYR A 14 14.76 -31.59 28.80
C TYR A 14 15.71 -30.70 27.98
N GLN A 15 16.98 -31.09 27.88
CA GLN A 15 18.00 -30.30 27.19
C GLN A 15 17.80 -30.30 25.66
N CYS A 16 17.15 -31.33 25.13
CA CYS A 16 16.71 -31.42 23.74
C CYS A 16 15.38 -30.67 23.52
N LEU A 17 14.47 -30.69 24.51
CA LEU A 17 13.22 -29.92 24.50
C LEU A 17 13.48 -28.41 24.52
N ASP A 18 14.39 -27.94 25.38
CA ASP A 18 14.76 -26.53 25.49
C ASP A 18 15.44 -26.01 24.22
N ARG A 19 16.31 -26.82 23.60
CA ARG A 19 16.86 -26.50 22.28
C ARG A 19 15.79 -26.47 21.21
N ARG A 20 14.82 -27.39 21.23
CA ARG A 20 13.67 -27.35 20.31
C ARG A 20 12.80 -26.12 20.53
N PHE A 21 12.58 -25.68 21.77
CA PHE A 21 11.86 -24.43 22.06
C PHE A 21 12.67 -23.18 21.68
N ALA A 22 13.99 -23.19 21.86
CA ALA A 22 14.88 -22.12 21.41
C ALA A 22 14.94 -22.03 19.88
N LEU A 23 15.06 -23.16 19.18
CA LEU A 23 15.05 -23.21 17.71
C LEU A 23 13.66 -22.89 17.16
N ALA A 24 12.58 -23.33 17.83
CA ALA A 24 11.22 -22.96 17.47
C ALA A 24 10.98 -21.47 17.69
N ARG A 25 11.57 -20.85 18.72
CA ARG A 25 11.53 -19.40 18.98
C ARG A 25 12.34 -18.62 17.96
N GLU A 26 13.52 -19.08 17.57
CA GLU A 26 14.34 -18.47 16.51
C GLU A 26 13.65 -18.58 15.15
N ALA A 27 13.10 -19.75 14.80
CA ALA A 27 12.27 -19.92 13.61
C ALA A 27 10.97 -19.09 13.66
N HIS A 28 10.34 -18.94 14.84
CA HIS A 28 9.17 -18.05 15.00
C HIS A 28 9.54 -16.58 14.83
N THR A 29 10.77 -16.19 15.17
CA THR A 29 11.26 -14.81 15.06
C THR A 29 11.66 -14.49 13.62
N GLU A 30 12.27 -15.44 12.91
CA GLU A 30 12.59 -15.33 11.47
C GLU A 30 11.31 -15.31 10.59
N VAL A 31 10.30 -16.11 10.93
CA VAL A 31 9.03 -16.15 10.16
C VAL A 31 8.12 -14.95 10.47
N MET A 32 8.22 -14.37 11.68
CA MET A 32 7.56 -13.09 11.99
C MET A 32 8.29 -11.89 11.37
N GLU A 33 9.48 -12.12 10.79
CA GLU A 33 10.21 -11.19 9.93
C GLU A 33 9.95 -11.45 8.43
N VAL A 34 8.86 -12.13 8.05
CA VAL A 34 8.19 -11.75 6.80
C VAL A 34 7.61 -10.36 7.05
N SER A 35 8.45 -9.34 6.87
CA SER A 35 8.10 -7.94 7.07
C SER A 35 6.86 -7.60 6.24
N LEU A 36 5.70 -7.61 6.89
CA LEU A 36 4.48 -7.16 6.25
C LEU A 36 4.60 -5.68 5.98
N MET A 37 4.98 -5.37 4.75
CA MET A 37 5.09 -4.01 4.24
C MET A 37 3.69 -3.39 4.25
N LYS A 38 3.51 -2.37 5.08
CA LYS A 38 2.30 -1.53 5.06
C LYS A 38 2.48 -0.46 3.99
N LEU A 39 1.51 -0.35 3.09
CA LEU A 39 1.50 0.78 2.17
C LEU A 39 1.11 2.04 2.93
N SER A 40 1.96 3.06 2.90
CA SER A 40 1.67 4.35 3.54
C SER A 40 0.50 5.04 2.83
N LEU A 41 -0.61 5.22 3.55
CA LEU A 41 -1.81 5.90 3.05
C LEU A 41 -1.49 7.30 2.49
N LYS A 42 -0.68 8.08 3.20
CA LYS A 42 -0.30 9.44 2.78
C LYS A 42 0.54 9.42 1.50
N ALA A 43 1.53 8.53 1.43
CA ALA A 43 2.39 8.43 0.26
C ALA A 43 1.61 7.95 -0.96
N ALA A 44 0.75 6.95 -0.80
CA ALA A 44 -0.10 6.44 -1.87
C ALA A 44 -1.09 7.50 -2.37
N ALA A 45 -1.76 8.22 -1.46
CA ALA A 45 -2.67 9.30 -1.80
C ALA A 45 -2.00 10.40 -2.62
N VAL A 46 -0.83 10.89 -2.16
CA VAL A 46 -0.09 11.95 -2.88
C VAL A 46 0.41 11.44 -4.23
N ALA A 47 1.00 10.24 -4.27
CA ALA A 47 1.52 9.68 -5.52
C ALA A 47 0.41 9.47 -6.56
N CYS A 48 -0.72 8.87 -6.17
CA CYS A 48 -1.86 8.66 -7.06
C CYS A 48 -2.52 9.98 -7.48
N GLY A 49 -2.64 10.95 -6.58
CA GLY A 49 -3.15 12.30 -6.89
C GLY A 49 -2.28 13.03 -7.93
N VAL A 50 -0.96 13.04 -7.71
CA VAL A 50 -0.01 13.66 -8.65
C VAL A 50 0.01 12.91 -9.99
N LEU A 51 -0.02 11.58 -9.97
CA LEU A 51 -0.01 10.78 -11.19
C LEU A 51 -1.29 11.02 -12.01
N TRP A 52 -2.46 10.93 -11.39
CA TRP A 52 -3.74 11.05 -12.11
C TRP A 52 -4.02 12.48 -12.57
N GLY A 53 -3.86 13.45 -11.68
CA GLY A 53 -3.96 14.87 -12.02
C GLY A 53 -2.92 15.29 -13.05
N GLY A 54 -1.68 14.81 -12.92
CA GLY A 54 -0.60 15.07 -13.88
C GLY A 54 -0.91 14.51 -15.27
N CYS A 55 -1.50 13.32 -15.38
CA CYS A 55 -1.97 12.77 -16.65
C CYS A 55 -3.01 13.69 -17.30
N LEU A 56 -4.02 14.15 -16.55
CA LEU A 56 -5.03 15.08 -17.09
C LEU A 56 -4.42 16.41 -17.51
N LEU A 57 -3.48 16.95 -16.72
CA LEU A 57 -2.76 18.17 -17.05
C LEU A 57 -1.97 18.03 -18.35
N LEU A 58 -1.16 16.97 -18.48
CA LEU A 58 -0.32 16.76 -19.66
C LEU A 58 -1.15 16.58 -20.92
N VAL A 59 -2.19 15.72 -20.86
CA VAL A 59 -3.08 15.51 -22.01
C VAL A 59 -3.83 16.79 -22.35
N GLY A 60 -4.36 17.50 -21.35
CA GLY A 60 -5.06 18.77 -21.53
C GLY A 60 -4.18 19.85 -22.15
N VAL A 61 -2.94 20.01 -21.69
CA VAL A 61 -1.98 20.98 -22.25
C VAL A 61 -1.67 20.65 -23.71
N VAL A 62 -1.39 19.40 -24.06
CA VAL A 62 -1.14 19.01 -25.46
C VAL A 62 -2.39 19.25 -26.31
N HIS A 63 -3.58 18.97 -25.77
CA HIS A 63 -4.85 19.20 -26.45
C HIS A 63 -5.08 20.69 -26.79
N LEU A 64 -4.57 21.64 -26.00
CA LEU A 64 -4.64 23.08 -26.33
C LEU A 64 -3.92 23.43 -27.64
N TRP A 65 -2.83 22.72 -27.96
CA TRP A 65 -2.04 22.93 -29.18
C TRP A 65 -2.51 22.04 -30.33
N VAL A 66 -2.96 20.83 -30.01
CA VAL A 66 -3.39 19.80 -30.95
C VAL A 66 -4.78 19.31 -30.53
N PRO A 67 -5.87 19.95 -30.99
CA PRO A 67 -7.23 19.65 -30.52
C PRO A 67 -7.72 18.22 -30.74
N SER A 68 -7.06 17.44 -31.62
CA SER A 68 -7.37 16.02 -31.80
C SER A 68 -6.69 15.11 -30.77
N TYR A 69 -5.61 15.56 -30.12
CA TYR A 69 -4.85 14.76 -29.18
C TYR A 69 -5.66 14.53 -27.90
N GLY A 70 -5.85 13.27 -27.52
CA GLY A 70 -6.58 12.92 -26.29
C GLY A 70 -8.07 13.28 -26.27
N ALA A 71 -8.67 13.68 -27.40
CA ALA A 71 -10.06 14.15 -27.43
C ALA A 71 -11.07 13.12 -26.90
N GLY A 72 -10.93 11.85 -27.29
CA GLY A 72 -11.79 10.77 -26.77
C GLY A 72 -11.60 10.50 -25.27
N PHE A 73 -10.36 10.61 -24.79
CA PHE A 73 -10.04 10.47 -23.38
C PHE A 73 -10.63 11.62 -22.55
N LEU A 74 -10.37 12.87 -22.93
CA LEU A 74 -10.91 14.05 -22.26
C LEU A 74 -12.45 14.09 -22.32
N GLY A 75 -13.04 13.69 -23.44
CA GLY A 75 -14.50 13.55 -23.56
C GLY A 75 -15.09 12.45 -22.68
N THR A 76 -14.31 11.40 -22.36
CA THR A 76 -14.74 10.41 -21.36
C THR A 76 -14.65 11.02 -19.97
N MET A 77 -13.56 11.74 -19.66
CA MET A 77 -13.37 12.37 -18.35
C MET A 77 -14.43 13.44 -18.07
N SER A 78 -14.89 14.21 -19.05
CA SER A 78 -15.97 15.19 -18.86
C SER A 78 -17.31 14.57 -18.47
N SER A 79 -17.52 13.28 -18.73
CA SER A 79 -18.70 12.55 -18.23
C SER A 79 -18.57 12.13 -16.75
N LEU A 80 -17.34 12.02 -16.25
CA LEU A 80 -17.04 11.65 -14.86
C LEU A 80 -16.87 12.88 -13.96
N TYR A 81 -16.42 14.00 -14.54
CA TYR A 81 -15.99 15.22 -13.87
C TYR A 81 -16.94 16.36 -14.20
N PRO A 82 -17.94 16.64 -13.34
CA PRO A 82 -19.02 17.59 -13.65
C PRO A 82 -18.51 19.01 -13.93
N GLY A 83 -17.36 19.38 -13.39
CA GLY A 83 -16.74 20.70 -13.63
C GLY A 83 -15.96 20.77 -14.94
N PHE A 84 -15.54 19.62 -15.47
CA PHE A 84 -14.68 19.53 -16.66
C PHE A 84 -15.50 19.31 -17.92
N HIS A 85 -15.34 20.20 -18.91
CA HIS A 85 -16.17 20.23 -20.11
C HIS A 85 -15.43 19.76 -21.37
N ALA A 86 -14.14 19.46 -21.29
CA ALA A 86 -13.28 19.12 -22.45
C ALA A 86 -13.36 20.14 -23.61
N SER A 87 -13.54 21.41 -23.26
CA SER A 87 -13.70 22.57 -24.15
C SER A 87 -12.43 23.02 -24.87
N GLY A 88 -11.27 22.46 -24.51
CA GLY A 88 -9.98 22.86 -25.06
C GLY A 88 -9.54 24.27 -24.64
N THR A 89 -9.91 24.69 -23.43
CA THR A 89 -9.52 25.99 -22.85
C THR A 89 -8.63 25.80 -21.62
N LEU A 90 -7.75 26.77 -21.35
CA LEU A 90 -6.86 26.69 -20.19
C LEU A 90 -7.59 26.56 -18.83
N PRO A 91 -8.68 27.31 -18.56
CA PRO A 91 -9.45 27.13 -17.31
C PRO A 91 -9.98 25.71 -17.15
N ASP A 92 -10.45 25.12 -18.25
CA ASP A 92 -11.00 23.77 -18.25
C ASP A 92 -9.92 22.71 -17.99
N VAL A 93 -8.70 22.90 -18.52
CA VAL A 93 -7.54 22.05 -18.18
C VAL A 93 -7.22 22.12 -16.68
N LEU A 94 -7.31 23.30 -16.07
CA LEU A 94 -7.08 23.46 -14.63
C LEU A 94 -8.17 22.77 -13.80
N VAL A 95 -9.44 22.88 -14.20
CA VAL A 95 -10.56 22.21 -13.54
C VAL A 95 -10.42 20.69 -13.64
N GLY A 96 -10.18 20.16 -14.85
CA GLY A 96 -9.94 18.73 -15.06
C GLY A 96 -8.75 18.21 -14.24
N THR A 97 -7.66 18.97 -14.18
CA THR A 97 -6.49 18.63 -13.35
C THR A 97 -6.85 18.59 -11.87
N GLY A 98 -7.63 19.57 -11.38
CA GLY A 98 -8.10 19.61 -10.00
C GLY A 98 -8.96 18.41 -9.63
N GLU A 99 -9.97 18.08 -10.44
CA GLU A 99 -10.82 16.91 -10.22
C GLU A 99 -10.00 15.60 -10.32
N GLY A 100 -9.06 15.51 -11.26
CA GLY A 100 -8.12 14.40 -11.35
C GLY A 100 -7.20 14.25 -10.14
N ILE A 101 -6.74 15.34 -9.52
CA ILE A 101 -5.97 15.23 -8.26
C ILE A 101 -6.84 14.65 -7.14
N VAL A 102 -8.07 15.15 -6.99
CA VAL A 102 -9.01 14.70 -5.96
C VAL A 102 -9.29 13.21 -6.12
N ASP A 103 -9.61 12.78 -7.33
CA ASP A 103 -9.86 11.38 -7.66
C ASP A 103 -8.64 10.49 -7.41
N GLY A 104 -7.46 10.93 -7.82
CA GLY A 104 -6.23 10.19 -7.60
C GLY A 104 -5.90 10.06 -6.11
N VAL A 105 -6.13 11.10 -5.31
CA VAL A 105 -5.97 11.07 -3.85
C VAL A 105 -6.92 10.05 -3.23
N ILE A 106 -8.21 10.09 -3.59
CA ILE A 106 -9.22 9.17 -3.06
C ILE A 106 -8.89 7.73 -3.49
N GLY A 107 -8.58 7.51 -4.76
CA GLY A 107 -8.19 6.22 -5.31
C GLY A 107 -6.95 5.65 -4.61
N GLY A 108 -5.92 6.49 -4.37
CA GLY A 108 -4.72 6.09 -3.64
C GLY A 108 -4.98 5.73 -2.18
N LEU A 109 -5.86 6.47 -1.49
CA LEU A 109 -6.28 6.15 -0.13
C LEU A 109 -7.03 4.83 -0.06
N VAL A 110 -8.03 4.63 -0.94
CA VAL A 110 -8.81 3.40 -1.02
C VAL A 110 -7.92 2.22 -1.37
N PHE A 111 -7.00 2.39 -2.33
CA PHE A 111 -6.05 1.35 -2.74
C PHE A 111 -5.12 0.96 -1.59
N ALA A 112 -4.51 1.92 -0.89
CA ALA A 112 -3.64 1.62 0.24
C ALA A 112 -4.39 1.01 1.41
N TRP A 113 -5.63 1.45 1.67
CA TRP A 113 -6.48 0.83 2.67
C TRP A 113 -6.79 -0.63 2.30
N LEU A 114 -7.26 -0.91 1.09
CA LEU A 114 -7.54 -2.26 0.61
C LEU A 114 -6.29 -3.14 0.68
N TYR A 115 -5.16 -2.68 0.14
CA TYR A 115 -3.89 -3.39 0.20
C TYR A 115 -3.55 -3.78 1.64
N ASN A 116 -3.65 -2.82 2.56
CA ASN A 116 -3.31 -3.07 3.95
C ASN A 116 -4.30 -4.05 4.62
N THR A 117 -5.60 -3.92 4.36
CA THR A 117 -6.62 -4.80 4.97
C THR A 117 -6.53 -6.24 4.47
N LEU A 118 -6.25 -6.43 3.17
CA LEU A 118 -6.18 -7.75 2.55
C LEU A 118 -4.85 -8.44 2.85
N MET A 119 -3.74 -7.69 2.86
CA MET A 119 -2.40 -8.25 3.08
C MET A 119 -2.01 -8.32 4.56
N LEU A 120 -2.45 -7.39 5.42
CA LEU A 120 -2.19 -7.41 6.88
C LEU A 120 -3.37 -7.95 7.70
N GLY A 121 -4.18 -8.85 7.14
CA GLY A 121 -5.22 -9.56 7.88
C GLY A 121 -4.71 -10.28 9.16
N PRO A 122 -5.62 -10.90 9.95
CA PRO A 122 -5.72 -11.14 11.41
C PRO A 122 -4.53 -11.04 12.41
N LEU A 123 -3.34 -10.59 12.05
CA LEU A 123 -2.15 -10.59 12.92
C LEU A 123 -2.23 -9.61 14.08
N THR A 124 -3.24 -8.74 14.10
CA THR A 124 -3.52 -7.79 15.19
C THR A 124 -4.56 -8.29 16.20
N SER A 125 -5.16 -9.48 16.01
CA SER A 125 -6.31 -9.94 16.82
C SER A 125 -5.95 -10.70 18.11
N LYS A 126 -4.68 -10.97 18.42
CA LYS A 126 -4.32 -11.92 19.50
C LYS A 126 -3.69 -11.35 20.78
N HIS A 127 -3.48 -10.03 20.90
CA HIS A 127 -2.76 -9.47 22.06
C HIS A 127 -3.33 -8.10 22.54
N ALA A 128 -4.66 -7.93 22.48
CA ALA A 128 -5.35 -6.81 23.14
C ALA A 128 -6.21 -7.35 24.29
#